data_AF-D2A6D4-F1
#
_entry.id   AF-D2A6D4-F1
#
_cell.length_a   1.000
_cell.length_b   1.000
_cell.length_c   1.000
_cell.angle_alpha   90.00
_cell.angle_beta   90.00
_cell.angle_gamma   90.00
#
_symmetry.space_group_name_H-M   'P 1'
#
loop_
_entity.id
_entity.type
_entity.pdbx_description
1 polymer ?
#
loop_
_entity_poly.entity_id
_entity_poly.type
_entity_poly.pdbx_seq_one_letter_code
_entity_poly.pdbx_strand_id
1 'polypeptide(L)'
;MRSLKQKVEHAKKLEEFFTTKGQKRVMKDLMKKEKEKREERKKKLGTKLQHYESLMNEILDFSQHAEIKDIARKYYNREAQNFSAFKFIADTINNMEMINDQLGLLHLEIDELKAVHDLRAETQHETIDNLETDLVQASEETKNAQQDLEDLNLHLKSVMQGVTELFRMCKCDKDPLLKLLGDNATIHEYNVLLFLQLLEKTIQIYLITAGYKDKVQAEKRSSGKTKILATVDTTTFIYPIERIVRADPCSLCIEHEMVSDVIDVVQRPWSRKEAKEMLQQRLDLPGASTKLHTVSKCFLPQARHIKQKKYC
;
A
#
# COMPACT_ATOMS: atom_id res chain seq x y z
N MET A 1 -24.51 20.14 -108.24
CA MET A 1 -23.77 19.14 -109.05
C MET A 1 -22.60 18.46 -108.33
N ARG A 2 -21.82 19.16 -107.47
CA ARG A 2 -20.72 18.54 -106.69
C ARG A 2 -21.16 17.47 -105.68
N SER A 3 -22.27 17.71 -104.97
CA SER A 3 -22.80 16.80 -103.94
C SER A 3 -23.29 15.45 -104.48
N LEU A 4 -23.88 15.42 -105.68
CA LEU A 4 -24.35 14.20 -106.33
C LEU A 4 -23.19 13.31 -106.81
N LYS A 5 -22.15 13.90 -107.39
CA LYS A 5 -20.94 13.17 -107.80
C LYS A 5 -20.25 12.52 -106.60
N GLN A 6 -20.18 13.22 -105.48
CA GLN A 6 -19.58 12.72 -104.24
C GLN A 6 -20.38 11.55 -103.64
N LYS A 7 -21.71 11.59 -103.69
CA LYS A 7 -22.58 10.48 -103.25
C LYS A 7 -22.43 9.24 -104.13
N VAL A 8 -22.29 9.42 -105.45
CA VAL A 8 -22.10 8.31 -106.40
C VAL A 8 -20.72 7.66 -106.24
N GLU A 9 -19.65 8.46 -106.06
CA GLU A 9 -18.33 7.93 -105.75
C GLU A 9 -18.30 7.21 -104.40
N HIS A 10 -19.01 7.75 -103.40
CA HIS A 10 -19.14 7.08 -102.11
C HIS A 10 -19.88 5.75 -102.25
N ALA A 11 -20.97 5.70 -103.00
CA ALA A 11 -21.72 4.47 -103.25
C ALA A 11 -20.89 3.42 -104.01
N LYS A 12 -20.14 3.82 -105.05
CA LYS A 12 -19.22 2.93 -105.76
C LYS A 12 -18.09 2.41 -104.87
N LYS A 13 -17.49 3.28 -104.06
CA LYS A 13 -16.48 2.85 -103.06
C LYS A 13 -17.07 1.92 -102.02
N LEU A 14 -18.34 2.13 -101.64
CA LEU A 14 -19.05 1.24 -100.72
C LEU A 14 -19.29 -0.12 -101.36
N GLU A 15 -19.73 -0.14 -102.62
CA GLU A 15 -19.97 -1.35 -103.40
C GLU A 15 -18.67 -2.15 -103.58
N GLU A 16 -17.59 -1.49 -104.00
CA GLU A 16 -16.25 -2.08 -104.09
C GLU A 16 -15.74 -2.57 -102.72
N PHE A 17 -16.04 -1.85 -101.65
CA PHE A 17 -15.70 -2.29 -100.30
C PHE A 17 -16.47 -3.55 -99.90
N PHE A 18 -17.77 -3.62 -100.18
CA PHE A 18 -18.59 -4.78 -99.87
C PHE A 18 -18.26 -5.99 -100.75
N THR A 19 -17.94 -5.80 -102.04
CA THR A 19 -17.48 -6.92 -102.88
C THR A 19 -16.14 -7.46 -102.40
N THR A 20 -15.20 -6.58 -102.03
CA THR A 20 -13.87 -6.99 -101.55
C THR A 20 -13.93 -7.62 -100.14
N LYS A 21 -14.84 -7.16 -99.28
CA LYS A 21 -15.09 -7.76 -97.96
C LYS A 21 -15.92 -9.05 -98.02
N GLY A 22 -16.81 -9.17 -99.00
CA GLY A 22 -17.67 -10.34 -99.21
C GLY A 22 -16.99 -11.53 -99.87
N GLN A 23 -15.83 -11.33 -100.51
CA GLN A 23 -15.02 -12.43 -101.03
C GLN A 23 -14.43 -13.26 -99.89
N LYS A 24 -14.80 -14.54 -99.81
CA LYS A 24 -14.27 -15.50 -98.84
C LYS A 24 -12.78 -15.69 -99.09
N ARG A 25 -11.94 -15.13 -98.21
CA ARG A 25 -10.48 -15.25 -98.27
C ARG A 25 -10.06 -16.70 -97.99
N VAL A 26 -9.84 -17.50 -99.04
CA VAL A 26 -9.30 -18.85 -98.89
C VAL A 26 -7.78 -18.77 -98.80
N MET A 27 -7.26 -18.60 -97.57
CA MET A 27 -5.83 -18.62 -97.30
C MET A 27 -5.34 -20.07 -97.25
N LYS A 28 -4.93 -20.62 -98.40
CA LYS A 28 -4.48 -22.01 -98.55
C LYS A 28 -3.35 -22.38 -97.58
N ASP A 29 -2.49 -21.42 -97.25
CA ASP A 29 -1.37 -21.59 -96.31
C ASP A 29 -1.81 -21.67 -94.85
N LEU A 30 -2.86 -20.93 -94.44
CA LEU A 30 -3.43 -21.07 -93.09
C LEU A 30 -4.11 -22.43 -92.92
N MET A 31 -4.84 -22.90 -93.92
CA MET A 31 -5.48 -24.23 -93.90
C MET A 31 -4.44 -25.35 -93.81
N LYS A 32 -3.30 -25.21 -94.50
CA LYS A 32 -2.18 -26.16 -94.42
C LYS A 32 -1.52 -26.15 -93.03
N LYS A 33 -1.26 -24.96 -92.47
CA LYS A 33 -0.66 -24.80 -91.13
C LYS A 33 -1.59 -25.31 -90.01
N GLU A 34 -2.90 -25.11 -90.13
CA GLU A 34 -3.88 -25.68 -89.20
C GLU A 34 -3.95 -27.21 -89.30
N LYS A 35 -3.89 -27.76 -90.52
CA LYS A 35 -3.85 -29.21 -90.75
C LYS A 35 -2.59 -29.83 -90.15
N GLU A 36 -1.43 -29.21 -90.35
CA GLU A 36 -0.15 -29.65 -89.75
C GLU A 36 -0.20 -29.60 -88.22
N LYS A 37 -0.69 -28.51 -87.62
CA LYS A 37 -0.90 -28.43 -86.16
C LYS A 37 -1.86 -29.50 -85.65
N ARG A 38 -2.91 -29.84 -86.40
CA ARG A 38 -3.87 -30.89 -86.03
C ARG A 38 -3.22 -32.27 -86.08
N GLU A 39 -2.40 -32.55 -87.09
CA GLU A 39 -1.66 -33.80 -87.19
C GLU A 39 -0.57 -33.93 -86.12
N GLU A 40 0.13 -32.83 -85.79
CA GLU A 40 1.09 -32.81 -84.68
C GLU A 40 0.41 -33.07 -83.33
N ARG A 41 -0.76 -32.46 -83.10
CA ARG A 41 -1.58 -32.75 -81.91
C ARG A 41 -2.02 -34.21 -81.84
N LYS A 42 -2.44 -34.80 -82.97
CA LYS A 42 -2.79 -36.23 -83.04
C LYS A 42 -1.59 -37.11 -82.73
N LYS A 43 -0.42 -36.81 -83.29
CA LYS A 43 0.82 -37.56 -83.01
C LYS A 43 1.18 -37.47 -81.53
N LYS A 44 1.16 -36.27 -80.94
CA LYS A 44 1.40 -36.06 -79.50
C LYS A 44 0.39 -36.78 -78.61
N LEU A 45 -0.87 -36.87 -79.05
CA LEU A 45 -1.89 -37.62 -78.32
C LEU A 45 -1.65 -39.13 -78.45
N GLY A 46 -1.28 -39.61 -79.63
CA GLY A 46 -0.94 -41.01 -79.87
C GLY A 46 0.26 -41.48 -79.05
N THR A 47 1.33 -40.69 -78.97
CA THR A 47 2.51 -41.03 -78.14
C THR A 47 2.17 -41.06 -76.66
N LYS A 48 1.33 -40.14 -76.17
CA LYS A 48 0.83 -40.16 -74.79
C LYS A 48 -0.01 -41.40 -74.52
N LEU A 49 -0.87 -41.79 -75.47
CA LEU A 49 -1.73 -42.96 -75.33
C LEU A 49 -0.90 -44.24 -75.26
N GLN A 50 0.09 -44.39 -76.14
CA GLN A 50 1.04 -45.51 -76.10
C GLN A 50 1.83 -45.55 -74.79
N HIS A 51 2.25 -44.39 -74.27
CA HIS A 51 2.94 -44.34 -72.99
C HIS A 51 2.04 -44.77 -71.83
N TYR A 52 0.78 -44.31 -71.79
CA TYR A 52 -0.17 -44.76 -70.77
C TYR A 52 -0.50 -46.24 -70.88
N GLU A 53 -0.58 -46.79 -72.09
CA GLU A 53 -0.79 -48.21 -72.32
C GLU A 53 0.40 -49.04 -71.81
N SER A 54 1.65 -48.60 -72.08
CA SER A 54 2.86 -49.21 -71.51
C SER A 54 2.83 -49.23 -69.99
N LEU A 55 2.56 -48.07 -69.37
CA LEU A 55 2.49 -47.96 -67.91
C LEU A 55 1.40 -48.86 -67.31
N MET A 56 0.25 -48.97 -67.96
CA MET A 56 -0.84 -49.85 -67.50
C MET A 56 -0.44 -51.33 -67.56
N ASN A 57 0.28 -51.74 -68.61
CA ASN A 57 0.80 -53.10 -68.72
C ASN A 57 1.88 -53.37 -67.67
N GLU A 58 2.78 -52.42 -67.42
CA GLU A 58 3.79 -52.53 -66.35
C GLU A 58 3.14 -52.68 -64.96
N ILE A 59 2.04 -51.95 -64.70
CA ILE A 59 1.28 -52.07 -63.45
C ILE A 59 0.60 -53.44 -63.33
N LEU A 60 0.06 -53.98 -64.42
CA LEU A 60 -0.53 -55.32 -64.44
C LEU A 60 0.53 -56.40 -64.18
N ASP A 61 1.67 -56.31 -64.86
CA ASP A 61 2.80 -57.23 -64.69
C ASP A 61 3.33 -57.22 -63.25
N PHE A 62 3.46 -56.03 -62.66
CA PHE A 62 3.92 -55.87 -61.28
C PHE A 62 2.92 -56.43 -60.25
N SER A 63 1.62 -56.19 -60.46
CA SER A 63 0.57 -56.56 -59.51
C SER A 63 0.09 -58.01 -59.63
N GLN A 64 0.50 -58.74 -60.67
CA GLN A 64 0.10 -60.13 -60.95
C GLN A 64 -1.42 -60.33 -60.97
N HIS A 65 -2.16 -59.29 -61.35
CA HIS A 65 -3.63 -59.31 -61.42
C HIS A 65 -4.10 -59.27 -62.89
N ALA A 66 -5.22 -59.95 -63.17
CA ALA A 66 -5.72 -60.13 -64.53
C ALA A 66 -6.42 -58.87 -65.11
N GLU A 67 -6.99 -58.02 -64.25
CA GLU A 67 -7.72 -56.82 -64.68
C GLU A 67 -7.35 -55.56 -63.89
N ILE A 68 -7.13 -54.45 -64.61
CA ILE A 68 -6.82 -53.12 -64.05
C ILE A 68 -7.93 -52.64 -63.11
N LYS A 69 -9.18 -53.02 -63.40
CA LYS A 69 -10.36 -52.62 -62.62
C LYS A 69 -10.29 -53.11 -61.18
N ASP A 70 -9.75 -54.30 -60.95
CA ASP A 70 -9.63 -54.87 -59.60
C ASP A 70 -8.56 -54.14 -58.78
N ILE A 71 -7.45 -53.76 -59.43
CA ILE A 71 -6.39 -52.95 -58.82
C ILE A 71 -6.96 -51.58 -58.42
N ALA A 72 -7.68 -50.93 -59.35
CA ALA A 72 -8.30 -49.64 -59.08
C ALA A 72 -9.31 -49.71 -57.92
N ARG A 73 -10.11 -50.78 -57.85
CA ARG A 73 -11.07 -50.98 -56.74
C ARG A 73 -10.36 -51.22 -55.41
N LYS A 74 -9.31 -52.05 -55.38
CA LYS A 74 -8.51 -52.29 -54.16
C LYS A 74 -7.80 -51.02 -53.70
N TYR A 75 -7.22 -50.27 -54.63
CA TYR A 75 -6.58 -49.00 -54.35
C TYR A 75 -7.58 -48.00 -53.76
N TYR A 76 -8.74 -47.84 -54.41
CA TYR A 76 -9.80 -46.94 -53.92
C TYR A 76 -10.27 -47.31 -52.50
N ASN A 77 -10.50 -48.60 -52.23
CA ASN A 77 -10.90 -49.04 -50.89
C ASN A 77 -9.80 -48.77 -49.84
N ARG A 78 -8.54 -49.00 -50.19
CA ARG A 78 -7.41 -48.74 -49.30
C ARG A 78 -7.18 -47.25 -49.09
N GLU A 79 -7.36 -46.44 -50.13
CA GLU A 79 -7.29 -45.00 -50.07
C GLU A 79 -8.42 -44.43 -49.19
N ALA A 80 -9.64 -44.95 -49.31
CA ALA A 80 -10.75 -44.59 -48.44
C ALA A 80 -10.47 -44.93 -46.96
N GLN A 81 -9.89 -46.11 -46.68
CA GLN A 81 -9.48 -46.49 -45.32
C GLN A 81 -8.38 -45.58 -44.79
N ASN A 82 -7.35 -45.31 -45.59
CA ASN A 82 -6.26 -44.42 -45.23
C ASN A 82 -6.75 -42.99 -44.97
N PHE A 83 -7.68 -42.50 -45.80
CA PHE A 83 -8.28 -41.18 -45.62
C PHE A 83 -9.09 -41.10 -44.32
N SER A 84 -9.88 -42.14 -44.02
CA SER A 84 -10.61 -42.22 -42.75
C SER A 84 -9.66 -42.23 -41.55
N ALA A 85 -8.55 -42.99 -41.62
CA ALA A 85 -7.55 -43.03 -40.57
C ALA A 85 -6.84 -41.68 -40.39
N PHE A 86 -6.44 -41.04 -41.50
CA PHE A 86 -5.84 -39.72 -41.49
C PHE A 86 -6.77 -38.69 -40.87
N LYS A 87 -8.05 -38.69 -41.26
CA LYS A 87 -9.06 -37.79 -40.69
C LYS A 87 -9.19 -38.00 -39.19
N PHE A 88 -9.28 -39.25 -38.74
CA PHE A 88 -9.36 -39.55 -37.31
C PHE A 88 -8.14 -39.03 -36.53
N ILE A 89 -6.94 -39.21 -37.08
CA ILE A 89 -5.70 -38.70 -36.47
C ILE A 89 -5.73 -37.17 -36.42
N ALA A 90 -6.12 -36.50 -37.51
CA ALA A 90 -6.21 -35.04 -37.56
C ALA A 90 -7.23 -34.50 -36.54
N ASP A 91 -8.41 -35.11 -36.46
CA ASP A 91 -9.46 -34.76 -35.49
C ASP A 91 -8.94 -34.98 -34.04
N THR A 92 -8.18 -36.05 -33.80
CA THR A 92 -7.59 -36.33 -32.50
C THR A 92 -6.52 -35.31 -32.11
N ILE A 93 -5.66 -34.91 -33.05
CA ILE A 93 -4.64 -33.86 -32.81
C ILE A 93 -5.33 -32.54 -32.47
N ASN A 94 -6.35 -32.15 -33.24
CA ASN A 94 -7.12 -30.93 -32.96
C ASN A 94 -7.76 -30.97 -31.56
N ASN A 95 -8.30 -32.13 -31.17
CA ASN A 95 -8.85 -32.30 -29.82
C ASN A 95 -7.77 -32.20 -28.73
N MET A 96 -6.59 -32.77 -28.96
CA MET A 96 -5.46 -32.65 -28.04
C MET A 96 -4.99 -31.20 -27.90
N GLU A 97 -4.87 -30.47 -29.01
CA GLU A 97 -4.53 -29.04 -29.00
C GLU A 97 -5.56 -28.24 -28.21
N MET A 98 -6.85 -28.44 -28.47
CA MET A 98 -7.93 -27.77 -27.73
C MET A 98 -7.88 -28.05 -26.23
N ILE A 99 -7.65 -29.31 -25.83
CA ILE A 99 -7.53 -29.67 -24.41
C ILE A 99 -6.30 -29.03 -23.78
N ASN A 100 -5.18 -28.97 -24.51
CA ASN A 100 -3.96 -28.36 -24.01
C ASN A 100 -4.12 -26.84 -23.83
N ASP A 101 -4.81 -26.18 -24.74
CA ASP A 101 -5.14 -24.76 -24.61
C ASP A 101 -6.03 -24.51 -23.39
N GLN A 102 -7.07 -25.32 -23.19
CA GLN A 102 -7.92 -25.27 -21.99
C GLN A 102 -7.13 -25.52 -20.71
N LEU A 103 -6.21 -26.47 -20.73
CA LEU A 103 -5.32 -26.77 -19.62
C LEU A 103 -4.42 -25.56 -19.32
N GLY A 104 -3.87 -24.92 -20.35
CA GLY A 104 -3.08 -23.69 -20.20
C GLY A 104 -3.87 -22.56 -19.54
N LEU A 105 -5.11 -22.34 -19.99
CA LEU A 105 -6.01 -21.34 -19.38
C LEU A 105 -6.31 -21.65 -17.91
N LEU A 106 -6.60 -22.91 -17.57
CA LEU A 106 -6.85 -23.31 -16.18
C LEU A 106 -5.63 -23.12 -15.29
N HIS A 107 -4.41 -23.37 -15.80
CA HIS A 107 -3.19 -23.12 -15.02
C HIS A 107 -3.01 -21.61 -14.74
N LEU A 108 -3.27 -20.76 -15.74
CA LEU A 108 -3.21 -19.31 -15.54
C LEU A 108 -4.25 -18.85 -14.50
N GLU A 109 -5.48 -19.35 -14.56
CA GLU A 109 -6.52 -19.04 -13.58
C GLU A 109 -6.13 -19.50 -12.17
N ILE A 110 -5.55 -20.69 -12.03
CA ILE A 110 -5.05 -21.19 -10.74
C ILE A 110 -3.96 -20.27 -10.18
N ASP A 111 -3.04 -19.82 -11.01
CA ASP A 111 -1.93 -18.97 -10.56
C ASP A 111 -2.41 -17.55 -10.20
N GLU A 112 -3.38 -17.00 -10.94
CA GLU A 112 -4.06 -15.75 -10.56
C GLU A 112 -4.78 -15.88 -9.22
N LEU A 113 -5.52 -16.98 -9.01
CA LEU A 113 -6.22 -17.24 -7.75
C LEU A 113 -5.26 -17.39 -6.57
N LYS A 114 -4.12 -18.06 -6.76
CA LYS A 114 -3.07 -18.14 -5.73
C LYS A 114 -2.51 -16.77 -5.38
N ALA A 115 -2.18 -15.95 -6.38
CA ALA A 115 -1.67 -14.61 -6.12
C ALA A 115 -2.67 -13.74 -5.33
N VAL A 116 -3.96 -13.82 -5.66
CA VAL A 116 -5.03 -13.13 -4.91
C VAL A 116 -5.15 -13.68 -3.48
N HIS A 117 -5.06 -15.00 -3.33
CA HIS A 117 -5.11 -15.64 -2.02
C HIS A 117 -3.95 -15.20 -1.12
N ASP A 118 -2.72 -15.16 -1.65
CA ASP A 118 -1.53 -14.78 -0.91
C ASP A 118 -1.59 -13.31 -0.47
N LEU A 119 -2.01 -12.41 -1.37
CA LEU A 119 -2.24 -11.00 -1.04
C LEU A 119 -3.33 -10.84 0.04
N ARG A 120 -4.39 -11.64 -0.04
CA ARG A 120 -5.44 -11.64 0.98
C ARG A 120 -4.93 -12.15 2.33
N ALA A 121 -4.09 -13.17 2.33
CA ALA A 121 -3.49 -13.70 3.56
C ALA A 121 -2.57 -12.66 4.22
N GLU A 122 -1.75 -11.97 3.43
CA GLU A 122 -0.88 -10.89 3.92
C GLU A 122 -1.68 -9.74 4.52
N THR A 123 -2.69 -9.23 3.79
CA THR A 123 -3.55 -8.15 4.31
C THR A 123 -4.33 -8.57 5.57
N GLN A 124 -4.77 -9.82 5.66
CA GLN A 124 -5.41 -10.34 6.87
C GLN A 124 -4.44 -10.42 8.04
N HIS A 125 -3.19 -10.85 7.79
CA HIS A 125 -2.17 -10.90 8.83
C HIS A 125 -1.84 -9.50 9.35
N GLU A 126 -1.60 -8.53 8.47
CA GLU A 126 -1.39 -7.12 8.85
C GLU A 126 -2.58 -6.56 9.64
N THR A 127 -3.81 -6.91 9.25
CA THR A 127 -5.02 -6.47 9.97
C THR A 127 -5.06 -7.07 11.38
N ILE A 128 -4.73 -8.34 11.53
CA ILE A 128 -4.69 -9.01 12.84
C ILE A 128 -3.61 -8.36 13.72
N ASP A 129 -2.40 -8.15 13.18
CA ASP A 129 -1.30 -7.54 13.92
C ASP A 129 -1.67 -6.12 14.39
N ASN A 130 -2.29 -5.31 13.52
CA ASN A 130 -2.78 -3.99 13.90
C ASN A 130 -3.84 -4.07 15.02
N LEU A 131 -4.82 -4.98 14.89
CA LEU A 131 -5.84 -5.18 15.92
C LEU A 131 -5.26 -5.65 17.26
N GLU A 132 -4.22 -6.48 17.24
CA GLU A 132 -3.50 -6.90 18.45
C GLU A 132 -2.80 -5.70 19.10
N THR A 133 -2.14 -4.85 18.32
CA THR A 133 -1.50 -3.65 18.86
C THR A 133 -2.52 -2.66 19.45
N ASP A 134 -3.64 -2.45 18.77
CA ASP A 134 -4.74 -1.60 19.25
C ASP A 134 -5.34 -2.16 20.54
N LEU A 135 -5.50 -3.48 20.64
CA LEU A 135 -6.01 -4.14 21.84
C LEU A 135 -5.06 -3.96 23.01
N VAL A 136 -3.75 -4.14 22.79
CA VAL A 136 -2.72 -3.92 23.84
C VAL A 136 -2.76 -2.48 24.32
N GLN A 137 -2.79 -1.52 23.40
CA GLN A 137 -2.86 -0.09 23.74
C GLN A 137 -4.13 0.24 24.52
N ALA A 138 -5.30 -0.18 24.04
CA ALA A 138 -6.57 0.06 24.70
C ALA A 138 -6.63 -0.60 26.09
N SER A 139 -6.04 -1.79 26.24
CA SER A 139 -5.92 -2.47 27.53
C SER A 139 -5.03 -1.72 28.51
N GLU A 140 -3.92 -1.15 28.04
CA GLU A 140 -3.01 -0.36 28.87
C GLU A 140 -3.66 0.97 29.29
N GLU A 141 -4.31 1.67 28.36
CA GLU A 141 -5.09 2.88 28.65
C GLU A 141 -6.20 2.62 29.68
N THR A 142 -6.94 1.51 29.52
CA THR A 142 -8.00 1.12 30.47
C THR A 142 -7.43 0.85 31.85
N LYS A 143 -6.30 0.14 31.92
CA LYS A 143 -5.63 -0.18 33.18
C LYS A 143 -5.14 1.09 33.89
N ASN A 144 -4.53 2.00 33.15
CA ASN A 144 -4.07 3.29 33.70
C ASN A 144 -5.24 4.12 34.22
N ALA A 145 -6.33 4.22 33.44
CA ALA A 145 -7.55 4.92 33.88
C ALA A 145 -8.19 4.28 35.13
N GLN A 146 -8.13 2.95 35.26
CA GLN A 146 -8.58 2.25 36.46
C GLN A 146 -7.71 2.56 37.68
N GLN A 147 -6.39 2.61 37.51
CA GLN A 147 -5.46 3.01 38.57
C GLN A 147 -5.71 4.46 39.02
N ASP A 148 -5.85 5.39 38.08
CA ASP A 148 -6.16 6.78 38.36
C ASP A 148 -7.49 6.92 39.13
N LEU A 149 -8.51 6.15 38.74
CA LEU A 149 -9.81 6.14 39.43
C LEU A 149 -9.69 5.58 40.86
N GLU A 150 -8.90 4.53 41.05
CA GLU A 150 -8.65 3.96 42.39
C GLU A 150 -7.91 4.96 43.29
N ASP A 151 -6.88 5.63 42.77
CA ASP A 151 -6.12 6.66 43.48
C ASP A 151 -6.98 7.86 43.86
N LEU A 152 -7.86 8.30 42.95
CA LEU A 152 -8.83 9.37 43.20
C LEU A 152 -9.84 8.96 44.28
N ASN A 153 -10.32 7.71 44.25
CA ASN A 153 -11.23 7.20 45.28
C ASN A 153 -10.55 7.09 46.64
N LEU A 154 -9.26 6.70 46.69
CA LEU A 154 -8.49 6.72 47.92
C LEU A 154 -8.31 8.14 48.46
N HIS A 155 -8.01 9.11 47.59
CA HIS A 155 -7.96 10.53 47.97
C HIS A 155 -9.31 11.02 48.50
N LEU A 156 -10.40 10.71 47.82
CA LEU A 156 -11.74 11.11 48.25
C LEU A 156 -12.08 10.53 49.62
N LYS A 157 -11.80 9.25 49.85
CA LYS A 157 -11.96 8.60 51.17
C LYS A 157 -11.12 9.30 52.25
N SER A 158 -9.87 9.65 51.96
CA SER A 158 -8.99 10.38 52.87
C SER A 158 -9.57 11.75 53.24
N VAL A 159 -10.05 12.51 52.24
CA VAL A 159 -10.72 13.81 52.46
C VAL A 159 -11.96 13.62 53.34
N MET A 160 -12.81 12.63 53.06
CA MET A 160 -14.01 12.36 53.86
C MET A 160 -13.69 11.98 55.31
N GLN A 161 -12.63 11.21 55.54
CA GLN A 161 -12.12 10.92 56.88
C GLN A 161 -11.62 12.19 57.57
N GLY A 162 -10.89 13.05 56.87
CA GLY A 162 -10.45 14.35 57.37
C GLY A 162 -11.62 15.26 57.77
N VAL A 163 -12.67 15.32 56.95
CA VAL A 163 -13.91 16.06 57.28
C VAL A 163 -14.57 15.47 58.52
N THR A 164 -14.63 14.14 58.63
CA THR A 164 -15.19 13.46 59.82
C THR A 164 -14.42 13.83 61.09
N GLU A 165 -13.09 13.87 61.00
CA GLU A 165 -12.22 14.21 62.11
C GLU A 165 -12.37 15.68 62.52
N LEU A 166 -12.42 16.61 61.56
CA LEU A 166 -12.70 18.03 61.83
C LEU A 166 -14.07 18.22 62.50
N PHE A 167 -15.09 17.51 62.03
CA PHE A 167 -16.43 17.54 62.62
C PHE A 167 -16.43 17.08 64.08
N ARG A 168 -15.60 16.06 64.40
CA ARG A 168 -15.37 15.57 65.75
C ARG A 168 -14.61 16.58 66.62
N MET A 169 -13.53 17.16 66.10
CA MET A 169 -12.71 18.15 66.81
C MET A 169 -13.49 19.43 67.16
N CYS A 170 -14.27 19.94 66.20
CA CYS A 170 -15.10 21.14 66.38
C CYS A 170 -16.37 20.89 67.20
N LYS A 171 -16.64 19.64 67.64
CA LYS A 171 -17.85 19.25 68.37
C LYS A 171 -19.14 19.77 67.71
N CYS A 172 -19.21 19.67 66.39
CA CYS A 172 -20.36 20.13 65.63
C CYS A 172 -21.62 19.32 65.98
N ASP A 173 -22.76 20.00 66.13
CA ASP A 173 -24.03 19.36 66.48
C ASP A 173 -24.59 18.56 65.30
N LYS A 174 -24.93 17.29 65.52
CA LYS A 174 -25.39 16.37 64.47
C LYS A 174 -26.92 16.39 64.31
N ASP A 175 -27.64 16.93 65.28
CA ASP A 175 -29.10 16.92 65.34
C ASP A 175 -29.80 17.59 64.12
N PRO A 176 -29.28 18.70 63.54
CA PRO A 176 -29.85 19.30 62.34
C PRO A 176 -29.75 18.39 61.11
N LEU A 177 -28.67 17.60 61.04
CA LEU A 177 -28.39 16.70 59.92
C LEU A 177 -29.15 15.39 60.05
N LEU A 178 -29.29 14.84 61.26
CA LEU A 178 -30.08 13.64 61.53
C LEU A 178 -31.56 13.79 61.11
N LYS A 179 -32.14 14.97 61.31
CA LYS A 179 -33.52 15.27 60.86
C LYS A 179 -33.68 15.31 59.35
N LEU A 180 -32.63 15.65 58.61
CA LEU A 180 -32.66 15.83 57.16
C LEU A 180 -32.21 14.58 56.40
N LEU A 181 -31.25 13.83 56.95
CA LEU A 181 -30.64 12.65 56.34
C LEU A 181 -31.15 11.30 56.88
N GLY A 182 -31.93 11.30 57.98
CA GLY A 182 -32.45 10.08 58.60
C GLY A 182 -31.33 9.17 59.11
N ASP A 183 -31.41 7.87 58.77
CA ASP A 183 -30.42 6.85 59.17
C ASP A 183 -29.03 7.02 58.51
N ASN A 184 -28.87 7.95 57.56
CA ASN A 184 -27.58 8.24 56.91
C ASN A 184 -26.74 9.26 57.69
N ALA A 185 -26.54 9.00 58.99
CA ALA A 185 -25.78 9.86 59.90
C ALA A 185 -24.26 9.84 59.68
N THR A 186 -23.76 8.98 58.79
CA THR A 186 -22.35 8.85 58.42
C THR A 186 -22.04 9.62 57.14
N ILE A 187 -20.82 10.18 57.07
CA ILE A 187 -20.36 10.98 55.94
C ILE A 187 -20.16 10.08 54.72
N HIS A 188 -20.86 10.39 53.64
CA HIS A 188 -20.94 9.72 52.34
C HIS A 188 -20.77 10.74 51.21
N GLU A 189 -20.32 10.32 50.03
CA GLU A 189 -20.00 11.21 48.90
C GLU A 189 -21.12 12.21 48.58
N TYR A 190 -22.38 11.77 48.67
CA TYR A 190 -23.55 12.59 48.40
C TYR A 190 -23.92 13.59 49.51
N ASN A 191 -23.44 13.39 50.74
CA ASN A 191 -23.78 14.23 51.89
C ASN A 191 -22.61 15.07 52.45
N VAL A 192 -21.37 14.80 52.03
CA VAL A 192 -20.14 15.50 52.48
C VAL A 192 -20.30 17.01 52.41
N LEU A 193 -20.94 17.52 51.36
CA LEU A 193 -21.13 18.96 51.15
C LEU A 193 -21.99 19.59 52.25
N LEU A 194 -23.03 18.90 52.73
CA LEU A 194 -23.88 19.35 53.83
C LEU A 194 -23.12 19.37 55.16
N PHE A 195 -22.30 18.35 55.42
CA PHE A 195 -21.43 18.32 56.60
C PHE A 195 -20.42 19.46 56.57
N LEU A 196 -19.82 19.77 55.42
CA LEU A 196 -18.91 20.90 55.26
C LEU A 196 -19.59 22.25 55.53
N GLN A 197 -20.81 22.47 55.05
CA GLN A 197 -21.56 23.71 55.34
C GLN A 197 -21.83 23.91 56.83
N LEU A 198 -22.13 22.83 57.57
CA LEU A 198 -22.34 22.94 59.01
C LEU A 198 -21.01 23.19 59.75
N LEU A 199 -19.94 22.49 59.33
CA LEU A 199 -18.59 22.70 59.82
C LEU A 199 -18.17 24.17 59.63
N GLU A 200 -18.37 24.73 58.44
CA GLU A 200 -18.07 26.12 58.11
C GLU A 200 -18.76 27.10 59.05
N LYS A 201 -20.07 26.94 59.28
CA LYS A 201 -20.83 27.78 60.23
C LYS A 201 -20.26 27.72 61.64
N THR A 202 -19.93 26.51 62.12
CA THR A 202 -19.35 26.36 63.47
C THR A 202 -17.96 26.96 63.58
N ILE A 203 -17.09 26.77 62.58
CA ILE A 203 -15.76 27.38 62.52
C ILE A 203 -15.88 28.90 62.50
N GLN A 204 -16.81 29.45 61.73
CA GLN A 204 -17.04 30.90 61.67
C GLN A 204 -17.46 31.47 63.03
N ILE A 205 -18.32 30.78 63.77
CA ILE A 205 -18.68 31.16 65.15
C ILE A 205 -17.44 31.11 66.07
N TYR A 206 -16.62 30.06 65.96
CA TYR A 206 -15.38 29.95 66.74
C TYR A 206 -14.39 31.06 66.42
N LEU A 207 -14.20 31.40 65.13
CA LEU A 207 -13.33 32.49 64.69
C LEU A 207 -13.81 33.84 65.21
N ILE A 208 -15.12 34.13 65.16
CA ILE A 208 -15.69 35.36 65.72
C ILE A 208 -15.45 35.41 67.24
N THR A 209 -15.64 34.29 67.93
CA THR A 209 -15.45 34.19 69.39
C THR A 209 -13.99 34.37 69.77
N ALA A 210 -13.06 33.73 69.04
CA ALA A 210 -11.63 33.86 69.26
C ALA A 210 -11.17 35.29 68.94
N GLY A 211 -11.59 35.87 67.82
CA GLY A 211 -11.28 37.24 67.44
C GLY A 211 -11.83 38.27 68.43
N TYR A 212 -13.02 38.06 68.99
CA TYR A 212 -13.55 38.89 70.07
C TYR A 212 -12.74 38.75 71.35
N LYS A 213 -12.37 37.51 71.74
CA LYS A 213 -11.49 37.28 72.88
C LYS A 213 -10.11 37.89 72.68
N ASP A 214 -9.55 37.84 71.48
CA ASP A 214 -8.27 38.45 71.15
C ASP A 214 -8.36 39.97 71.14
N LYS A 215 -9.46 40.58 70.68
CA LYS A 215 -9.69 42.02 70.83
C LYS A 215 -9.82 42.43 72.30
N VAL A 216 -10.62 41.72 73.09
CA VAL A 216 -10.76 41.98 74.54
C VAL A 216 -9.44 41.73 75.28
N GLN A 217 -8.66 40.72 74.88
CA GLN A 217 -7.33 40.47 75.43
C GLN A 217 -6.28 41.45 74.92
N ALA A 218 -6.38 41.97 73.70
CA ALA A 218 -5.52 43.02 73.16
C ALA A 218 -5.79 44.36 73.82
N GLU A 219 -7.06 44.68 74.11
CA GLU A 219 -7.47 45.81 74.95
C GLU A 219 -6.93 45.65 76.38
N LYS A 220 -6.95 44.44 76.96
CA LYS A 220 -6.30 44.16 78.25
C LYS A 220 -4.76 44.20 78.18
N ARG A 221 -4.16 43.79 77.06
CA ARG A 221 -2.71 43.82 76.79
C ARG A 221 -2.22 45.20 76.32
N SER A 222 -3.10 46.17 76.09
CA SER A 222 -2.74 47.58 75.90
C SER A 222 -2.02 48.19 77.12
N SER A 223 -1.89 47.44 78.22
CA SER A 223 -1.03 47.76 79.37
C SER A 223 0.32 47.03 79.38
N GLY A 224 0.64 46.18 78.38
CA GLY A 224 1.87 45.39 78.33
C GLY A 224 2.38 45.16 76.90
N LYS A 225 3.49 45.84 76.56
CA LYS A 225 4.22 45.86 75.28
C LYS A 225 4.17 44.54 74.49
N THR A 226 3.57 44.56 73.31
CA THR A 226 3.56 43.47 72.33
C THR A 226 4.93 43.36 71.64
N LYS A 227 5.58 42.20 71.71
CA LYS A 227 6.75 41.86 70.87
C LYS A 227 6.26 41.27 69.55
N ILE A 228 6.71 41.84 68.44
CA ILE A 228 6.42 41.36 67.08
C ILE A 228 7.23 40.09 66.83
N LEU A 229 6.57 39.04 66.34
CA LEU A 229 7.20 37.78 65.95
C LEU A 229 7.96 38.00 64.64
N ALA A 230 9.25 37.67 64.63
CA ALA A 230 10.12 37.85 63.47
C ALA A 230 9.63 36.99 62.28
N THR A 231 9.49 37.63 61.12
CA THR A 231 9.27 36.97 59.84
C THR A 231 10.50 36.13 59.49
N VAL A 232 10.29 34.83 59.30
CA VAL A 232 11.33 33.91 58.83
C VAL A 232 11.43 34.08 57.32
N ASP A 233 12.51 34.70 56.85
CA ASP A 233 12.85 34.78 55.43
C ASP A 233 13.24 33.39 54.91
N THR A 234 12.29 32.67 54.31
CA THR A 234 12.62 31.50 53.49
C THR A 234 13.15 31.95 52.14
N THR A 235 14.46 32.17 52.07
CA THR A 235 15.16 32.34 50.80
C THR A 235 15.35 30.97 50.14
N THR A 236 14.61 30.70 49.06
CA THR A 236 14.85 29.53 48.21
C THR A 236 16.19 29.68 47.50
N PHE A 237 17.13 28.81 47.82
CA PHE A 237 18.46 28.77 47.22
C PHE A 237 18.37 28.24 45.78
N ILE A 238 18.51 29.13 44.79
CA ILE A 238 18.58 28.75 43.38
C ILE A 238 19.98 28.19 43.11
N TYR A 239 20.06 26.93 42.70
CA TYR A 239 21.35 26.32 42.38
C TYR A 239 21.94 26.94 41.10
N PRO A 240 23.27 27.13 41.04
CA PRO A 240 23.96 27.51 39.82
C PRO A 240 23.71 26.49 38.70
N ILE A 241 23.56 26.96 37.46
CA ILE A 241 23.26 26.13 36.27
C ILE A 241 24.29 25.02 36.08
N GLU A 242 25.55 25.25 36.47
CA GLU A 242 26.64 24.27 36.40
C GLU A 242 26.42 23.05 37.30
N ARG A 243 25.55 23.16 38.31
CA ARG A 243 25.16 22.06 39.19
C ARG A 243 23.98 21.25 38.63
N ILE A 244 23.24 21.81 37.68
CA ILE A 244 22.05 21.23 37.04
C ILE A 244 22.43 20.54 35.72
N VAL A 245 23.39 21.10 34.98
CA VAL A 245 23.88 20.54 33.69
C VAL A 245 25.40 20.42 33.73
N ARG A 246 25.93 19.19 33.54
CA ARG A 246 27.39 18.90 33.67
C ARG A 246 28.24 19.49 32.54
N ALA A 247 27.69 19.65 31.33
CA ALA A 247 28.24 20.42 30.20
C ALA A 247 27.31 20.31 28.99
N ASP A 248 27.28 21.34 28.13
CA ASP A 248 26.69 21.26 26.79
C ASP A 248 27.53 20.35 25.87
N PRO A 249 26.91 19.70 24.87
CA PRO A 249 27.65 18.88 23.90
C PRO A 249 28.60 19.74 23.05
N CYS A 250 29.79 19.21 22.75
CA CYS A 250 30.79 19.95 21.99
C CYS A 250 30.37 20.10 20.52
N SER A 251 30.19 21.34 20.05
CA SER A 251 29.81 21.64 18.67
C SER A 251 30.74 21.01 17.62
N LEU A 252 32.05 21.03 17.86
CA LEU A 252 33.04 20.45 16.93
C LEU A 252 32.96 18.92 16.85
N CYS A 253 32.66 18.26 17.97
CA CYS A 253 32.50 16.80 17.99
C CYS A 253 31.23 16.38 17.25
N ILE A 254 30.17 17.17 17.37
CA ILE A 254 28.91 16.97 16.65
C ILE A 254 29.12 17.19 15.15
N GLU A 255 29.76 18.30 14.76
CA GLU A 255 30.02 18.61 13.35
C GLU A 255 30.89 17.55 12.68
N HIS A 256 31.92 17.05 13.37
CA HIS A 256 32.78 15.99 12.82
C HIS A 256 32.02 14.68 12.56
N GLU A 257 31.08 14.33 13.42
CA GLU A 257 30.21 13.15 13.28
C GLU A 257 29.18 13.33 12.15
N MET A 258 28.58 14.51 12.06
CA MET A 258 27.62 14.80 10.98
C MET A 258 28.26 14.85 9.59
N VAL A 259 29.55 15.15 9.50
CA VAL A 259 30.30 15.16 8.23
C VAL A 259 30.77 13.75 7.85
N SER A 260 30.90 12.82 8.80
CA SER A 260 31.21 11.41 8.49
C SER A 260 30.01 10.60 8.01
N ASP A 261 28.79 11.06 8.29
CA ASP A 261 27.57 10.37 7.89
C ASP A 261 27.24 10.69 6.43
N VAL A 262 27.35 9.68 5.56
CA VAL A 262 26.85 9.78 4.17
C VAL A 262 25.34 9.61 4.22
N ILE A 263 24.61 10.69 3.96
CA ILE A 263 23.15 10.70 4.01
C ILE A 263 22.58 10.78 2.59
N ASP A 264 22.08 9.66 2.08
CA ASP A 264 21.50 9.55 0.73
C ASP A 264 20.01 9.98 0.65
N VAL A 265 19.48 10.63 1.70
CA VAL A 265 18.06 10.99 1.83
C VAL A 265 17.87 12.49 2.07
N VAL A 266 16.87 13.08 1.41
CA VAL A 266 16.48 14.50 1.54
C VAL A 266 16.18 14.83 3.00
N GLN A 267 16.99 15.71 3.59
CA GLN A 267 16.86 16.15 4.98
C GLN A 267 15.72 17.15 5.16
N ARG A 268 14.85 16.90 6.15
CA ARG A 268 13.81 17.84 6.60
C ARG A 268 14.05 18.27 8.05
N PRO A 269 13.60 19.47 8.47
CA PRO A 269 13.69 19.89 9.87
C PRO A 269 12.90 18.94 10.78
N TRP A 270 13.50 18.53 11.89
CA TRP A 270 12.83 17.69 12.88
C TRP A 270 11.84 18.49 13.73
N SER A 271 10.75 17.84 14.12
CA SER A 271 9.84 18.34 15.15
C SER A 271 10.48 18.24 16.54
N ARG A 272 9.94 18.99 17.52
CA ARG A 272 10.48 19.02 18.89
C ARG A 272 10.44 17.66 19.59
N LYS A 273 9.51 16.77 19.21
CA LYS A 273 9.42 15.41 19.76
C LYS A 273 10.51 14.52 19.16
N GLU A 274 10.60 14.48 17.82
CA GLU A 274 11.63 13.73 17.09
C GLU A 274 13.05 14.15 17.51
N ALA A 275 13.29 15.45 17.70
CA ALA A 275 14.59 15.96 18.15
C ALA A 275 14.98 15.46 19.56
N LYS A 276 14.00 15.26 20.46
CA LYS A 276 14.26 14.72 21.81
C LYS A 276 14.57 13.23 21.76
N GLU A 277 13.84 12.47 20.96
CA GLU A 277 14.05 11.03 20.77
C GLU A 277 15.42 10.74 20.15
N MET A 278 15.80 11.49 19.10
CA MET A 278 17.13 11.39 18.50
C MET A 278 18.24 11.76 19.48
N LEU A 279 18.03 12.79 20.31
CA LEU A 279 18.99 13.15 21.35
C LEU A 279 19.14 12.04 22.39
N GLN A 280 18.04 11.40 22.79
CA GLN A 280 18.06 10.29 23.74
C GLN A 280 18.82 9.09 23.17
N GLN A 281 18.49 8.66 21.94
CA GLN A 281 19.23 7.60 21.24
C GLN A 281 20.72 7.90 21.10
N ARG A 282 21.08 9.17 20.84
CA ARG A 282 22.49 9.59 20.78
C ARG A 282 23.19 9.53 22.13
N LEU A 283 22.50 9.83 23.22
CA LEU A 283 23.05 9.76 24.58
C LEU A 283 23.28 8.32 25.04
N ASP A 284 22.51 7.38 24.49
CA ASP A 284 22.62 5.95 24.78
C ASP A 284 23.81 5.28 24.05
N LEU A 285 24.40 5.93 23.04
CA LEU A 285 25.56 5.40 22.33
C LEU A 285 26.81 5.33 23.21
N PRO A 286 27.62 4.25 23.11
CA PRO A 286 28.85 4.12 23.87
C PRO A 286 29.83 5.24 23.49
N GLY A 287 30.19 6.08 24.46
CA GLY A 287 31.05 7.25 24.25
C GLY A 287 30.32 8.59 24.13
N ALA A 288 29.00 8.65 24.30
CA ALA A 288 28.29 9.94 24.33
C ALA A 288 28.77 10.88 25.45
N SER A 289 29.07 10.34 26.63
CA SER A 289 29.58 11.11 27.77
C SER A 289 30.95 11.75 27.51
N THR A 290 31.77 11.21 26.60
CA THR A 290 33.09 11.79 26.28
C THR A 290 32.99 12.95 25.30
N LYS A 291 31.80 13.22 24.73
CA LYS A 291 31.49 14.35 23.84
C LYS A 291 30.82 15.53 24.57
N LEU A 292 30.43 15.35 25.84
CA LEU A 292 29.88 16.38 26.72
C LEU A 292 31.01 17.20 27.35
N HIS A 293 31.56 18.12 26.59
CA HIS A 293 32.59 19.04 27.05
C HIS A 293 32.56 20.35 26.28
N THR A 294 33.13 21.39 26.87
CA THR A 294 33.33 22.65 26.16
C THR A 294 34.37 22.50 25.05
N VAL A 295 34.28 23.35 24.02
CA VAL A 295 35.26 23.40 22.91
C VAL A 295 36.70 23.55 23.43
N SER A 296 36.88 24.25 24.55
CA SER A 296 38.17 24.42 25.24
C SER A 296 38.78 23.11 25.76
N LYS A 297 38.00 22.06 25.97
CA LYS A 297 38.46 20.72 26.41
C LYS A 297 38.42 19.67 25.29
N CYS A 298 38.07 20.07 24.06
CA CYS A 298 38.03 19.18 22.91
C CYS A 298 39.43 18.77 22.43
N PHE A 299 39.56 17.51 21.99
CA PHE A 299 40.79 16.88 21.50
C PHE A 299 41.00 16.98 19.98
N LEU A 300 39.95 17.35 19.22
CA LEU A 300 40.01 17.49 17.76
C LEU A 300 41.07 18.53 17.34
N PRO A 301 41.81 18.31 16.23
CA PRO A 301 42.82 19.25 15.73
C PRO A 301 42.28 20.67 15.54
N GLN A 302 41.03 20.79 15.06
CA GLN A 302 40.35 22.05 14.82
C GLN A 302 40.10 22.84 16.11
N ALA A 303 39.88 22.16 17.24
CA ALA A 303 39.75 22.80 18.54
C ALA A 303 41.08 23.43 19.01
N ARG A 304 42.22 22.81 18.67
CA ARG A 304 43.55 23.36 19.01
C ARG A 304 43.81 24.66 18.27
N HIS A 305 43.41 24.74 17.01
CA HIS A 305 43.51 25.95 16.20
C HIS A 305 42.62 27.09 16.74
N ILE A 306 41.40 26.79 17.19
CA ILE A 306 40.51 27.77 17.84
C ILE A 306 41.08 28.25 19.17
N LYS A 307 41.67 27.35 19.98
CA LYS A 307 42.34 27.74 21.22
C LYS A 307 43.53 28.67 20.93
N GLN A 308 44.38 28.33 19.96
CA GLN A 308 45.52 29.16 19.58
C GLN A 308 45.08 30.57 19.13
N LYS A 309 44.01 30.69 18.33
CA LYS A 309 43.45 32.00 17.92
C LYS A 309 42.86 32.84 19.06
N LYS A 310 42.50 32.25 20.20
CA LYS A 310 41.97 32.98 21.37
C LYS A 310 43.08 33.53 22.28
N TYR A 311 44.30 33.02 22.16
CA TYR A 311 45.44 33.37 23.00
C TYR A 311 46.59 34.04 22.22
N CYS A 312 46.37 34.37 20.94
CA CYS A 312 47.19 35.29 20.14
C CYS A 312 46.40 36.58 19.92
#